data_AF-A0A2E1EMY6-F1
#
_entry.id   AF-A0A2E1EMY6-F1
#
_cell.length_a   1.000
_cell.length_b   1.000
_cell.length_c   1.000
_cell.angle_alpha   90.00
_cell.angle_beta   90.00
_cell.angle_gamma   90.00
#
_symmetry.space_group_name_H-M   'P 1'
#
loop_
_entity.id
_entity.type
_entity.pdbx_description
1 polymer ?
#
loop_
_entity_poly.entity_id
_entity_poly.type
_entity_poly.pdbx_seq_one_letter_code
_entity_poly.pdbx_strand_id
1 'polypeptide(L)' 'MRFFFAIIFFLCACGGSTYNCGKIDRKYENNGKYFFALILNDASNNDEGRVYGDVSVEKSIYLLKKVGDDYCIED' A
#
# COMPACT_ATOMS: atom_id res chain seq x y z
N MET A 1 37.91 0.77 -0.63
CA MET A 1 36.63 1.23 -0.06
C MET A 1 36.00 2.24 -0.99
N ARG A 2 34.89 1.88 -1.65
CA ARG A 2 33.92 2.80 -2.25
C ARG A 2 32.75 1.95 -2.77
N PHE A 3 31.80 1.67 -1.87
CA PHE A 3 30.50 1.10 -2.24
C PHE A 3 29.67 2.22 -2.87
N PHE A 4 29.40 2.12 -4.18
CA PHE A 4 28.38 2.92 -4.84
C PHE A 4 27.18 2.00 -5.07
N PHE A 5 26.24 2.00 -4.12
CA PHE A 5 24.95 1.33 -4.27
C PHE A 5 24.06 2.22 -5.15
N ALA A 6 24.00 1.92 -6.45
CA ALA A 6 22.99 2.46 -7.34
C ALA A 6 21.75 1.54 -7.26
N ILE A 7 20.81 1.84 -6.36
CA ILE A 7 19.51 1.18 -6.35
C ILE A 7 18.61 1.97 -7.29
N ILE A 8 18.51 1.47 -8.52
CA ILE A 8 17.48 1.88 -9.49
C ILE A 8 16.16 1.38 -8.93
N PHE A 9 15.40 2.25 -8.27
CA PHE A 9 14.02 1.96 -7.93
C PHE A 9 13.20 2.02 -9.22
N PHE A 10 12.83 0.82 -9.68
CA PHE A 10 11.86 0.56 -10.72
C PHE A 10 10.54 1.26 -10.35
N LEU A 11 10.29 2.43 -10.93
CA LEU A 11 8.96 3.02 -10.94
C LEU A 11 8.15 2.22 -11.96
N CYS A 12 7.56 1.10 -11.52
CA CYS A 12 6.55 0.38 -12.29
C CYS A 12 5.47 1.39 -12.70
N ALA A 13 5.45 1.68 -14.00
CA ALA A 13 4.40 2.43 -14.65
C ALA A 13 3.08 1.69 -14.43
N CYS A 14 2.11 2.39 -13.83
CA CYS A 14 0.76 1.90 -13.63
C CYS A 14 0.04 1.89 -15.00
N GLY A 15 0.18 0.79 -15.72
CA GLY A 15 -0.59 0.47 -16.93
C GLY A 15 -1.91 -0.18 -16.53
N GLY A 16 -3.00 0.24 -17.16
CA GLY A 16 -4.38 -0.08 -16.76
C GLY A 16 -4.66 -1.56 -16.48
N SER A 17 -5.21 -1.80 -15.31
CA SER A 17 -6.08 -2.91 -14.91
C SER A 17 -6.81 -2.45 -13.64
N THR A 18 -7.94 -3.06 -13.30
CA THR A 18 -8.84 -2.68 -12.20
C THR A 18 -8.16 -2.79 -10.83
N TYR A 19 -7.21 -1.91 -10.52
CA TYR A 19 -6.48 -1.93 -9.26
C TYR A 19 -7.32 -1.25 -8.18
N ASN A 20 -7.68 -2.00 -7.13
CA ASN A 20 -8.23 -1.43 -5.90
C ASN A 20 -7.10 -0.74 -5.12
N CYS A 21 -6.76 0.47 -5.55
CA CYS A 21 -5.73 1.30 -4.92
C CYS A 21 -6.28 2.08 -3.74
N GLY A 22 -5.51 2.14 -2.66
CA GLY A 22 -5.83 2.97 -1.50
C GLY A 22 -4.60 3.50 -0.78
N LYS A 23 -4.81 4.52 0.05
CA LYS A 23 -3.78 5.08 0.93
C LYS A 23 -3.70 4.27 2.21
N ILE A 24 -2.50 3.88 2.61
CA ILE A 24 -2.28 3.21 3.90
C ILE A 24 -2.60 4.18 5.03
N ASP A 25 -3.72 3.97 5.72
CA ASP A 25 -4.09 4.72 6.92
C ASP A 25 -3.37 4.15 8.15
N ARG A 26 -3.33 2.82 8.26
CA ARG A 26 -2.70 2.13 9.39
C ARG A 26 -2.03 0.84 8.97
N LYS A 27 -1.08 0.43 9.81
CA LYS A 27 -0.30 -0.80 9.68
C LYS A 27 -0.43 -1.58 10.99
N TYR A 28 -0.73 -2.88 10.91
CA TYR A 28 -0.82 -3.73 12.09
C TYR A 28 -0.37 -5.16 11.80
N GLU A 29 0.00 -5.86 12.87
CA GLU A 29 0.37 -7.28 12.84
C GLU A 29 -0.69 -8.08 13.60
N ASN A 30 -1.08 -9.24 13.07
CA ASN A 30 -1.97 -10.16 13.75
C ASN A 30 -1.55 -11.61 13.43
N ASN A 31 -1.29 -12.42 14.47
CA ASN A 31 -0.83 -13.80 14.35
C ASN A 31 0.36 -14.00 13.38
N GLY A 32 1.36 -13.12 13.43
CA GLY A 32 2.54 -13.19 12.56
C GLY A 32 2.30 -12.82 11.09
N LYS A 33 1.08 -12.36 10.75
CA LYS A 33 0.74 -11.79 9.45
C LYS A 33 0.71 -10.27 9.54
N TYR A 34 1.05 -9.63 8.43
CA TYR A 34 1.17 -8.18 8.33
C TYR A 34 0.03 -7.61 7.50
N PHE A 35 -0.57 -6.52 7.96
CA PHE A 35 -1.75 -5.94 7.33
C PHE A 35 -1.62 -4.44 7.11
N PHE A 36 -2.22 -3.97 6.02
CA PHE A 36 -2.48 -2.56 5.76
C PHE A 36 -3.97 -2.30 5.82
N ALA A 37 -4.37 -1.30 6.60
CA ALA A 37 -5.70 -0.70 6.49
C ALA A 37 -5.61 0.43 5.47
N LEU A 38 -6.29 0.27 4.34
CA LEU A 38 -6.29 1.21 3.24
C LEU A 38 -7.56 2.07 3.27
N ILE A 39 -7.43 3.35 2.96
CA ILE A 39 -8.55 4.22 2.59
C ILE A 39 -8.62 4.20 1.06
N LEU A 40 -9.73 3.68 0.52
CA LEU A 40 -9.93 3.62 -0.93
C LEU A 40 -10.26 5.01 -1.48
N ASN A 41 -9.59 5.40 -2.56
CA ASN A 41 -9.65 6.76 -3.10
C ASN A 41 -10.98 7.09 -3.81
N ASP A 42 -11.80 6.08 -4.12
CA ASP A 42 -13.11 6.21 -4.76
C ASP A 42 -14.28 6.47 -3.80
N ALA A 43 -14.01 6.77 -2.51
CA ALA A 43 -15.01 7.30 -1.58
C ALA A 43 -15.37 8.75 -1.98
N SER A 44 -16.16 8.83 -3.04
CA SER A 44 -16.60 10.03 -3.73
C SER A 44 -17.45 10.90 -2.81
N ASN A 45 -16.93 12.07 -2.44
CA ASN A 45 -17.69 13.30 -2.15
C ASN A 45 -18.93 13.21 -1.26
N ASN A 46 -18.95 12.37 -0.24
CA ASN A 46 -19.93 12.47 0.84
C ASN A 46 -19.23 12.25 2.17
N ASP A 47 -19.50 13.11 3.15
CA ASP A 47 -19.07 13.06 4.55
C ASP A 47 -19.55 11.79 5.31
N GLU A 48 -19.82 10.70 4.60
CA GLU A 48 -20.42 9.46 5.10
C GLU A 48 -19.47 8.28 4.87
N GLY A 49 -18.42 8.22 5.70
CA GLY A 49 -17.67 6.99 5.95
C GLY A 49 -16.44 6.80 5.05
N ARG A 50 -15.26 6.84 5.67
CA ARG A 50 -14.04 6.31 5.06
C ARG A 50 -14.23 4.81 4.84
N VAL A 51 -14.17 4.35 3.58
CA VAL A 51 -14.17 2.93 3.26
C VAL A 51 -12.79 2.37 3.56
N TYR A 52 -12.73 1.49 4.55
CA TYR A 52 -11.51 0.80 4.96
C TYR A 52 -11.44 -0.56 4.29
N GLY A 53 -10.34 -0.83 3.58
CA GLY A 53 -9.98 -2.15 3.08
C GLY A 53 -8.75 -2.67 3.81
N ASP A 54 -8.87 -3.77 4.55
CA ASP A 54 -7.72 -4.43 5.17
C ASP A 54 -7.14 -5.47 4.20
N VAL A 55 -5.83 -5.39 3.95
CA VAL A 55 -5.11 -6.34 3.08
C VAL A 55 -3.95 -6.98 3.82
N SER A 56 -3.81 -8.30 3.68
CA SER A 56 -2.65 -9.04 4.16
C SER A 56 -1.49 -8.88 3.18
N VAL A 57 -0.31 -8.57 3.69
CA VAL A 57 0.90 -8.37 2.89
C VAL A 57 2.07 -9.16 3.45
N GLU A 58 3.08 -9.37 2.61
CA GLU A 58 4.36 -9.93 3.03
C GLU A 58 5.12 -8.98 3.97
N LYS A 59 5.95 -9.54 4.87
CA LYS A 59 6.74 -8.76 5.83
C LYS A 59 7.65 -7.73 5.15
N SER A 60 8.25 -8.10 4.02
CA SER A 60 9.13 -7.22 3.24
C SER A 60 8.38 -5.98 2.77
N ILE A 61 7.20 -6.16 2.19
CA ILE A 61 6.32 -5.07 1.75
C ILE A 61 5.88 -4.22 2.94
N TYR A 62 5.51 -4.86 4.05
CA TYR A 62 5.15 -4.18 5.29
C TYR A 62 6.27 -3.28 5.81
N LEU A 63 7.53 -3.70 5.75
CA LEU A 63 8.66 -2.90 6.22
C LEU A 63 9.05 -1.78 5.26
N LEU A 64 8.82 -1.96 3.95
CA LEU A 64 9.16 -0.97 2.93
C LEU A 64 8.17 0.20 2.88
N LYS A 65 6.89 -0.06 3.08
CA LYS A 65 5.81 0.94 2.97
C LYS A 65 5.57 1.69 4.27
N LYS A 66 5.15 2.94 4.17
CA LYS A 66 4.79 3.81 5.29
C LYS A 66 3.30 4.16 5.27
N VAL A 67 2.79 4.56 6.43
CA VAL A 67 1.47 5.20 6.52
C VAL A 67 1.48 6.45 5.64
N GLY A 68 0.44 6.62 4.83
CA GLY A 68 0.32 7.67 3.81
C GLY A 68 0.76 7.26 2.40
N ASP A 69 1.53 6.16 2.26
CA ASP A 69 1.89 5.63 0.95
C ASP A 69 0.69 5.00 0.27
N ASP A 70 0.68 5.03 -1.06
CA ASP A 70 -0.28 4.31 -1.87
C ASP A 70 0.11 2.82 -1.97
N TYR A 71 -0.89 1.97 -1.84
CA TYR A 71 -0.80 0.53 -2.08
C TYR A 71 -1.98 0.08 -2.93
N CYS A 72 -1.66 -0.63 -4.00
CA CYS A 72 -2.63 -1.19 -4.93
C CYS A 72 -2.56 -2.70 -4.82
N ILE A 73 -3.74 -3.31 -4.75
CA ILE A 73 -3.90 -4.75 -4.77
C ILE A 73 -4.23 -5.12 -6.20
N GLU A 74 -3.43 -6.02 -6.78
CA GLU A 74 -3.80 -6.65 -8.04
C GLU A 74 -4.86 -7.72 -7.70
N ASP A 75 -6.03 -7.65 -8.33
CA ASP A 75 -7.10 -8.65 -8.20
C ASP A 75 -6.63 -10.05 -8.67
#